data_AF-A0A4Y8YA67-F1
#
_entry.id   AF-A0A4Y8YA67-F1
#
_cell.length_a   1.000
_cell.length_b   1.000
_cell.length_c   1.000
_cell.angle_alpha   90.00
_cell.angle_beta   90.00
_cell.angle_gamma   90.00
#
_symmetry.space_group_name_H-M   'P 1'
#
loop_
_entity.id
_entity.type
_entity.pdbx_description
1 polymer ?
#
loop_
_entity_poly.entity_id
_entity_poly.type
_entity_poly.pdbx_seq_one_letter_code
_entity_poly.pdbx_strand_id
1 'polypeptide(L)'
;MSRTAAEVITEQDVRTYKYGGCGSLALAIHEATGWPIVAAVADDGLELHYAATRPDGRLVDITGAHTEDDMLLEYEFHADGGAVTLVDVTPDHVRTTSQWYGNPINMGAARRLVPAVLALGRAGTSRHGGTR
;
A
#
# COMPACT_ATOMS: atom_id res chain seq x y z
N MET A 1 -0.08 -19.12 -24.30
CA MET A 1 0.04 -18.36 -23.04
C MET A 1 -1.17 -17.46 -22.93
N SER A 2 -2.13 -17.81 -22.08
CA SER A 2 -3.38 -17.05 -21.94
C SER A 2 -3.08 -15.74 -21.21
N ARG A 3 -3.37 -14.59 -21.82
CA ARG A 3 -3.38 -13.31 -21.10
C ARG A 3 -4.56 -13.36 -20.14
N THR A 4 -4.31 -13.58 -18.87
CA THR A 4 -5.30 -13.34 -17.83
C THR A 4 -5.65 -11.85 -17.91
N ALA A 5 -6.93 -11.53 -18.12
CA ALA A 5 -7.39 -10.16 -17.97
C ALA A 5 -7.01 -9.71 -16.55
N ALA A 6 -6.32 -8.57 -16.42
CA ALA A 6 -6.06 -8.01 -15.12
C ALA A 6 -7.41 -7.75 -14.44
N GLU A 7 -7.56 -8.21 -13.20
CA GLU A 7 -8.75 -7.92 -12.40
C GLU A 7 -8.91 -6.41 -12.28
N VAL A 8 -10.14 -5.91 -12.46
CA VAL A 8 -10.42 -4.48 -12.34
C VAL A 8 -10.47 -4.15 -10.85
N ILE A 9 -9.61 -3.23 -10.41
CA ILE A 9 -9.65 -2.71 -9.04
C ILE A 9 -10.95 -1.95 -8.85
N THR A 10 -11.74 -2.37 -7.86
CA THR A 10 -13.00 -1.72 -7.51
C THR A 10 -12.81 -0.69 -6.40
N GLU A 11 -13.79 0.20 -6.20
CA GLU A 11 -13.79 1.08 -5.03
C GLU A 11 -13.79 0.32 -3.70
N GLN A 12 -14.39 -0.87 -3.68
CA GLN A 12 -14.40 -1.70 -2.49
C GLN A 12 -13.01 -2.24 -2.18
N ASP A 13 -12.21 -2.57 -3.20
CA ASP A 13 -10.81 -2.93 -3.02
C ASP A 13 -10.02 -1.74 -2.49
N VAL A 14 -10.18 -0.55 -3.08
CA VAL A 14 -9.54 0.67 -2.59
C VAL A 14 -9.84 0.89 -1.11
N ARG A 15 -11.12 0.84 -0.70
CA ARG A 15 -11.50 0.98 0.72
C ARG A 15 -10.87 -0.10 1.60
N THR A 16 -10.94 -1.36 1.17
CA THR A 16 -10.42 -2.50 1.93
C THR A 16 -8.92 -2.35 2.18
N TYR A 17 -8.15 -2.00 1.15
CA TYR A 17 -6.70 -1.94 1.23
C TYR A 17 -6.17 -0.59 1.74
N LYS A 18 -6.97 0.49 1.75
CA LYS A 18 -6.61 1.72 2.47
C LYS A 18 -6.79 1.61 3.99
N TYR A 19 -7.80 0.88 4.45
CA TYR A 19 -8.22 0.91 5.87
C TYR A 19 -8.08 -0.44 6.59
N GLY A 20 -7.03 -1.21 6.27
CA GLY A 20 -6.68 -2.43 7.02
C GLY A 20 -6.06 -3.55 6.18
N GLY A 21 -6.31 -3.57 4.88
CA GLY A 21 -5.72 -4.56 3.97
C GLY A 21 -4.30 -4.24 3.49
N CYS A 22 -3.79 -3.02 3.72
CA CYS A 22 -2.54 -2.51 3.16
C CYS A 22 -1.35 -3.45 3.36
N GLY A 23 -1.18 -4.02 4.56
CA GLY A 23 -0.10 -4.97 4.86
C GLY A 23 -0.17 -6.24 3.99
N SER A 24 -1.38 -6.76 3.73
CA SER A 24 -1.56 -7.93 2.84
C SER A 24 -1.15 -7.63 1.41
N LEU A 25 -1.48 -6.43 0.91
CA LEU A 25 -1.14 -6.04 -0.45
C LEU A 25 0.35 -5.71 -0.60
N ALA A 26 0.94 -4.98 0.34
CA ALA A 26 2.37 -4.70 0.35
C ALA A 26 3.20 -6.01 0.36
N LEU A 27 2.82 -6.98 1.18
CA LEU A 27 3.42 -8.32 1.18
C LEU A 27 3.25 -9.03 -0.17
N ALA A 28 2.07 -8.95 -0.79
CA ALA A 28 1.81 -9.59 -2.07
C ALA A 28 2.63 -8.96 -3.22
N ILE A 29 2.80 -7.64 -3.20
CA ILE A 29 3.66 -6.93 -4.15
C ILE A 29 5.12 -7.33 -3.92
N HIS A 30 5.58 -7.32 -2.67
CA HIS A 30 6.92 -7.76 -2.29
C HIS A 30 7.21 -9.19 -2.78
N GLU A 31 6.33 -10.16 -2.50
CA GLU A 31 6.49 -11.55 -2.95
C GLU A 31 6.58 -11.67 -4.48
N ALA A 32 5.83 -10.84 -5.22
CA ALA A 32 5.79 -10.90 -6.68
C ALA A 32 6.98 -10.20 -7.36
N THR A 33 7.62 -9.25 -6.70
CA THR A 33 8.57 -8.31 -7.33
C THR A 33 9.94 -8.23 -6.65
N GLY A 34 10.04 -8.65 -5.39
CA GLY A 34 11.21 -8.43 -4.53
C GLY A 34 11.35 -7.00 -4.02
N TRP A 35 10.39 -6.11 -4.29
CA TRP A 35 10.45 -4.69 -3.88
C TRP A 35 10.39 -4.55 -2.36
N PRO A 36 11.22 -3.70 -1.72
CA PRO A 36 11.16 -3.43 -0.29
C PRO A 36 9.78 -2.94 0.16
N ILE A 37 9.45 -3.12 1.43
CA ILE A 37 8.21 -2.61 2.03
C ILE A 37 8.56 -1.43 2.92
N VAL A 38 7.77 -0.37 2.83
CA VAL A 38 7.81 0.78 3.74
C VAL A 38 6.51 0.88 4.53
N ALA A 39 6.60 1.37 5.76
CA ALA A 39 5.47 1.78 6.57
C ALA A 39 5.44 3.30 6.69
N ALA A 40 4.26 3.89 6.59
CA ALA A 40 3.98 5.24 7.06
C ALA A 40 3.62 5.17 8.54
N VAL A 41 4.38 5.86 9.40
CA VAL A 41 4.31 5.73 10.85
C VAL A 41 4.16 7.10 11.48
N ALA A 42 3.15 7.25 12.35
CA ALA A 42 2.93 8.46 13.14
C ALA A 42 3.98 8.60 14.26
N ASP A 43 4.12 9.81 14.81
CA ASP A 43 5.09 10.11 15.88
C ASP A 43 4.94 9.25 17.15
N ASP A 44 3.75 8.72 17.42
CA ASP A 44 3.48 7.82 18.55
C ASP A 44 3.81 6.35 18.27
N GLY A 45 4.31 6.06 17.06
CA GLY A 45 4.67 4.72 16.59
C GLY A 45 3.52 3.95 15.94
N LEU A 46 2.35 4.55 15.75
CA LEU A 46 1.23 3.91 15.06
C LEU A 46 1.53 3.80 13.56
N GLU A 47 1.47 2.56 13.04
CA GLU A 47 1.63 2.30 11.61
C GLU A 47 0.30 2.53 10.88
N LEU A 48 0.27 3.55 10.03
CA LEU A 48 -0.93 4.03 9.34
C LEU A 48 -1.14 3.32 8.00
N HIS A 49 -0.05 3.01 7.30
CA HIS A 49 -0.12 2.39 5.97
C HIS A 49 1.16 1.63 5.61
N TYR A 50 1.05 0.68 4.68
CA TYR A 50 2.20 0.00 4.07
C TYR A 50 2.16 0.11 2.55
N ALA A 51 3.31 0.34 1.94
CA ALA A 51 3.50 0.36 0.49
C ALA A 51 4.77 -0.40 0.10
N ALA A 52 4.90 -0.74 -1.18
CA ALA A 52 6.12 -1.34 -1.71
C ALA A 52 6.95 -0.33 -2.51
N THR A 53 8.26 -0.30 -2.31
CA THR A 53 9.17 0.64 -2.95
C THR A 53 9.68 0.09 -4.29
N ARG A 54 9.20 0.67 -5.38
CA ARG A 54 9.63 0.35 -6.74
C ARG A 54 11.10 0.76 -6.96
N PRO A 55 11.84 0.15 -7.92
CA PRO A 55 13.24 0.50 -8.18
C PRO A 55 13.53 1.95 -8.57
N ASP A 56 12.52 2.73 -8.97
CA ASP A 56 12.66 4.16 -9.25
C ASP A 56 12.31 5.05 -8.04
N GLY A 57 12.17 4.46 -6.85
CA GLY A 57 11.87 5.15 -5.59
C GLY A 57 10.39 5.45 -5.37
N ARG A 58 9.48 5.08 -6.30
CA ARG A 58 8.04 5.31 -6.11
C ARG A 58 7.42 4.28 -5.16
N LEU A 59 6.51 4.73 -4.32
CA LEU A 59 5.78 3.90 -3.35
C LEU A 59 4.49 3.39 -3.97
N VAL A 60 4.28 2.07 -3.97
CA VAL A 60 3.13 1.44 -4.63
C VAL A 60 2.15 0.86 -3.62
N ASP A 61 0.90 1.32 -3.69
CA ASP A 61 -0.24 0.85 -2.89
C ASP A 61 -1.43 0.46 -3.81
N ILE A 62 -2.63 0.30 -3.24
CA ILE A 62 -3.84 -0.05 -4.01
C ILE A 62 -4.24 1.02 -5.05
N THR A 63 -3.81 2.27 -4.87
CA THR A 63 -4.18 3.40 -5.75
C THR A 63 -3.14 3.75 -6.81
N GLY A 64 -1.95 3.14 -6.75
CA GLY A 64 -0.92 3.30 -7.77
C GLY A 64 0.43 3.67 -7.17
N ALA A 65 1.21 4.48 -7.89
CA ALA A 65 2.61 4.77 -7.55
C ALA A 65 2.82 6.24 -7.15
N HIS A 66 3.16 6.47 -5.88
CA HIS A 66 3.25 7.77 -5.23
C HIS A 66 4.70 8.22 -5.04
N THR A 67 4.91 9.52 -4.86
CA THR A 67 6.14 10.01 -4.23
C THR A 67 6.08 9.81 -2.72
N GLU A 68 7.22 10.01 -2.03
CA GLU A 68 7.24 10.07 -0.57
C GLU A 68 6.37 11.22 -0.05
N ASP A 69 6.49 12.41 -0.64
CA ASP A 69 5.68 13.59 -0.27
C ASP A 69 4.17 13.34 -0.41
N ASP A 70 3.74 12.68 -1.50
CA ASP A 70 2.32 12.31 -1.69
C ASP A 70 1.83 11.40 -0.55
N MET A 71 2.65 10.42 -0.16
CA MET A 71 2.33 9.45 0.90
C MET A 71 2.30 10.11 2.28
N LEU A 72 3.28 10.96 2.59
CA LEU A 72 3.35 11.70 3.84
C LEU A 72 2.14 12.62 4.00
N LEU A 73 1.84 13.41 2.96
CA LEU A 73 0.70 14.34 2.98
C LEU A 73 -0.63 13.61 3.15
N GLU A 74 -0.79 12.44 2.52
CA GLU A 74 -2.02 11.65 2.63
C GLU A 74 -2.25 11.14 4.06
N TYR A 75 -1.18 10.68 4.74
CA TYR A 75 -1.30 10.07 6.06
C TYR A 75 -1.10 11.01 7.25
N GLU A 76 -0.61 12.23 7.03
CA GLU A 76 -0.49 13.26 8.08
C GLU A 76 -1.85 13.56 8.75
N PHE A 77 -2.93 13.61 7.98
CA PHE A 77 -4.27 13.82 8.55
C PHE A 77 -4.74 12.64 9.42
N HIS A 78 -4.19 11.45 9.20
CA HIS A 78 -4.50 10.24 9.97
C HIS A 78 -3.64 10.08 11.23
N ALA A 79 -2.64 10.94 11.43
CA ALA A 79 -1.75 10.94 12.58
C ALA A 79 -2.23 11.81 13.75
N ASP A 80 -3.53 12.13 13.82
CA ASP A 80 -4.13 13.03 14.84
C ASP A 80 -3.40 14.38 14.99
N GLY A 81 -2.83 14.88 13.89
CA GLY A 81 -2.07 16.13 13.83
C GLY A 81 -0.58 16.01 14.16
N GLY A 82 -0.06 14.79 14.36
CA GLY A 82 1.36 14.48 14.46
C GLY A 82 2.05 14.36 13.10
N ALA A 83 3.38 14.35 13.10
CA ALA A 83 4.14 14.09 11.89
C ALA A 83 4.08 12.60 11.51
N VAL A 84 4.30 12.33 10.23
CA VAL A 84 4.43 10.98 9.68
C VAL A 84 5.83 10.82 9.12
N THR A 85 6.39 9.63 9.32
CA THR A 85 7.68 9.23 8.74
C THR A 85 7.52 7.95 7.95
N LEU A 86 8.40 7.75 6.96
CA LEU A 86 8.48 6.52 6.20
C LEU A 86 9.65 5.68 6.72
N VAL A 87 9.40 4.42 7.04
CA VAL A 87 10.41 3.49 7.55
C VAL A 87 10.38 2.19 6.76
N ASP A 88 11.56 1.70 6.38
CA ASP A 88 11.68 0.36 5.80
C ASP A 88 11.31 -0.70 6.84
N VAL A 89 10.46 -1.64 6.45
CA VAL A 89 10.01 -2.74 7.31
C VAL A 89 10.22 -4.09 6.64
N THR A 90 10.43 -5.13 7.45
CA THR A 90 10.56 -6.50 6.95
C THR A 90 9.19 -7.12 6.71
N PRO A 91 9.07 -8.13 5.83
CA PRO A 91 7.84 -8.90 5.69
C PRO A 91 7.33 -9.51 7.00
N ASP A 92 8.24 -9.96 7.87
CA ASP A 92 7.88 -10.54 9.17
C ASP A 92 7.28 -9.48 10.11
N HIS A 93 7.84 -8.26 10.12
CA HIS A 93 7.27 -7.14 10.86
C HIS A 93 5.83 -6.84 10.44
N VAL A 94 5.57 -6.74 9.13
CA VAL A 94 4.20 -6.51 8.61
C VAL A 94 3.24 -7.60 9.06
N ARG A 95 3.66 -8.87 9.03
CA ARG A 95 2.81 -10.00 9.46
C ARG A 95 2.51 -9.93 10.96
N THR A 96 3.53 -9.69 11.79
CA THR A 96 3.37 -9.59 13.25
C THR A 96 2.48 -8.42 13.65
N THR A 97 2.71 -7.23 13.08
CA THR A 97 1.93 -6.03 13.39
C THR A 97 0.47 -6.18 12.94
N SER A 98 0.22 -6.70 11.73
CA SER A 98 -1.14 -6.92 11.23
C SER A 98 -1.93 -7.90 12.10
N GLN A 99 -1.29 -8.96 12.60
CA GLN A 99 -1.91 -9.90 13.55
C GLN A 99 -2.24 -9.22 14.88
N TRP A 100 -1.35 -8.36 15.38
CA TRP A 100 -1.55 -7.64 16.63
C TRP A 100 -2.76 -6.68 16.56
N TYR A 101 -2.94 -6.00 15.43
CA TYR A 101 -4.11 -5.15 15.17
C TYR A 101 -5.40 -5.91 14.82
N GLY A 102 -5.40 -7.25 14.86
CA GLY A 102 -6.58 -8.06 14.53
C GLY A 102 -6.96 -8.00 13.05
N ASN A 103 -6.04 -7.62 12.17
CA ASN A 103 -6.19 -7.58 10.72
C ASN A 103 -5.45 -8.78 10.10
N PRO A 104 -6.05 -9.99 10.08
CA PRO A 104 -5.36 -11.16 9.56
C PRO A 104 -4.99 -10.98 8.09
N ILE A 105 -3.75 -11.33 7.76
CA ILE A 105 -3.22 -11.23 6.40
C ILE A 105 -4.03 -12.10 5.43
N ASN A 106 -4.63 -11.49 4.40
CA ASN A 106 -5.37 -12.17 3.35
C ASN A 106 -4.60 -12.18 2.03
N MET A 107 -3.54 -13.00 1.96
CA MET A 107 -2.69 -13.10 0.77
C MET A 107 -3.46 -13.57 -0.48
N GLY A 108 -4.48 -14.41 -0.33
CA GLY A 108 -5.26 -14.93 -1.45
C GLY A 108 -5.98 -13.83 -2.21
N ALA A 109 -6.64 -12.92 -1.49
CA ALA A 109 -7.27 -11.75 -2.10
C ALA A 109 -6.22 -10.76 -2.65
N ALA A 110 -5.18 -10.47 -1.88
CA ALA A 110 -4.17 -9.49 -2.24
C ALA A 110 -3.41 -9.85 -3.53
N ARG A 111 -2.98 -11.11 -3.68
CA ARG A 111 -2.23 -11.58 -4.86
C ARG A 111 -3.00 -11.41 -6.17
N ARG A 112 -4.33 -11.48 -6.15
CA ARG A 112 -5.14 -11.31 -7.36
C ARG A 112 -5.11 -9.88 -7.91
N LEU A 113 -4.94 -8.90 -7.02
CA LEU A 113 -4.88 -7.48 -7.38
C LEU A 113 -3.50 -7.02 -7.85
N VAL A 114 -2.42 -7.75 -7.51
CA VAL A 114 -1.04 -7.35 -7.82
C VAL A 114 -0.84 -6.99 -9.31
N PRO A 115 -1.28 -7.78 -10.30
CA PRO A 115 -1.08 -7.41 -11.71
C PRO A 115 -1.74 -6.06 -12.08
N ALA A 116 -2.92 -5.77 -11.54
CA ALA A 116 -3.66 -4.55 -11.80
C ALA A 116 -3.01 -3.34 -11.12
N VAL A 117 -2.59 -3.50 -9.85
CA VAL A 117 -1.85 -2.49 -9.10
C VAL A 117 -0.54 -2.14 -9.80
N LEU A 118 0.23 -3.13 -10.23
CA LEU A 118 1.48 -2.91 -10.96
C LEU A 118 1.24 -2.23 -12.32
N ALA A 119 0.09 -2.47 -12.95
CA ALA A 119 -0.29 -1.76 -14.18
C ALA A 119 -0.62 -0.29 -13.92
N LEU A 120 -1.38 0.01 -12.87
CA LEU A 120 -1.65 1.39 -12.43
C LEU A 120 -0.36 2.15 -12.09
N GLY A 121 0.54 1.51 -11.35
CA GLY A 121 1.81 2.13 -10.97
C GLY A 121 2.67 2.55 -12.16
N ARG A 122 2.56 1.86 -13.31
CA ARG A 122 3.26 2.24 -14.55
C ARG A 122 2.61 3.42 -15.28
N ALA A 123 1.32 3.65 -15.09
CA ALA A 123 0.58 4.70 -15.79
C ALA A 123 0.70 6.09 -15.13
N GLY A 124 1.26 6.17 -13.91
CA GLY A 124 1.26 7.38 -13.08
C GLY A 124 -0.05 7.52 -12.29
N THR A 125 -0.04 8.28 -11.18
CA THR A 125 -1.21 8.41 -10.30
C THR A 125 -2.39 9.07 -10.99
N SER A 126 -3.55 8.42 -10.95
CA SER A 126 -4.84 9.07 -11.19
C SER A 126 -5.19 9.89 -9.95
N ARG A 127 -4.81 11.17 -9.93
CA ARG A 127 -5.29 12.13 -8.93
C ARG A 127 -6.82 12.11 -8.94
N HIS A 128 -7.44 11.49 -7.95
CA HIS A 128 -8.87 11.66 -7.72
C HIS A 128 -9.06 13.10 -7.27
N GLY A 129 -9.66 13.92 -8.14
CA GLY A 129 -9.88 15.33 -7.91
C GLY A 129 -10.71 15.55 -6.66
N GLY A 130 -10.10 16.14 -5.64
CA GLY A 130 -10.83 16.81 -4.58
C GLY A 130 -11.58 17.99 -5.18
N THR A 131 -12.90 17.92 -5.18
CA THR A 131 -13.75 19.10 -5.30
C THR A 131 -13.47 20.01 -4.10
N ARG A 132 -13.11 21.25 -4.42
CA ARG A 132 -12.97 22.38 -3.49
C ARG A 132 -14.29 22.72 -2.81
#